data_AF-A0A848MAX2-F1
#
_entry.id   AF-A0A848MAX2-F1
#
_cell.length_a   1.000
_cell.length_b   1.000
_cell.length_c   1.000
_cell.angle_alpha   90.00
_cell.angle_beta   90.00
_cell.angle_gamma   90.00
#
_symmetry.space_group_name_H-M   'P 1'
#
loop_
_entity.id
_entity.type
_entity.pdbx_description
1 polymer ?
#
loop_
_entity_poly.entity_id
_entity_poly.type
_entity_poly.pdbx_seq_one_letter_code
_entity_poly.pdbx_strand_id
1 'polypeptide(L)'
;MMKRWQALKRLLPLLAMFSLLLSGCGREDLSVLNPQGPVADGQLGLIKLSISIMILVVIVVFAIAAYVLVKFRRRPGQKEMPVQVEGNHKLEIIWTAIPLLLVIVLAVPTIQQVFASGEDKWKQEGVLQVEVTGHQFWWEFNYPQYDVTTAQELLMPVGREVALQLKTADVLHSFWVPSLAGKTDTNPDGTINHMSFSTEKPGTYIGKCAELCGPSHGYMEFRVKAVEADAFDRWVESTKAPAVLPEDTQLAEKFKTNCLSCHAVGDQGGFTGPNLTGIGSRETVAGILLNDSNGAKGSSPVKDNLVQWLQDPQEVKPNNTMPDPKDLGFTDEEIEQIAEYLANYKLDY
;
A
#
# COMPACT_ATOMS: atom_id res chain seq x y z
N MET A 1 2.11 -28.31 46.15
CA MET A 1 1.25 -27.14 45.84
C MET A 1 2.13 -25.91 45.66
N MET A 2 2.37 -25.47 44.42
CA MET A 2 3.01 -24.16 44.21
C MET A 2 2.11 -23.09 44.83
N LYS A 3 2.66 -22.25 45.72
CA LYS A 3 1.91 -21.13 46.30
C LYS A 3 1.47 -20.24 45.14
N ARG A 4 0.18 -19.88 45.05
CA ARG A 4 -0.41 -19.04 43.97
C ARG A 4 0.45 -17.82 43.61
N TRP A 5 1.17 -17.27 44.59
CA TRP A 5 2.08 -16.14 44.43
C TRP A 5 3.34 -16.43 43.59
N GLN A 6 3.85 -17.66 43.58
CA GLN A 6 4.99 -18.07 42.74
C GLN A 6 4.60 -18.23 41.27
N ALA A 7 3.35 -18.57 40.97
CA ALA A 7 2.82 -18.62 39.60
C ALA A 7 2.66 -17.20 39.01
N LEU A 8 2.14 -16.25 39.79
CA LEU A 8 2.04 -14.84 39.40
C LEU A 8 3.41 -14.22 39.07
N LYS A 9 4.45 -14.50 39.87
CA LYS A 9 5.81 -14.02 39.61
C LYS A 9 6.44 -14.55 38.33
N ARG A 10 6.04 -15.74 37.86
CA ARG A 10 6.52 -16.34 36.61
C ARG A 10 5.77 -15.84 35.38
N LEU A 11 4.50 -15.44 35.55
CA LEU A 11 3.66 -14.91 34.47
C LEU A 11 3.93 -13.42 34.20
N LEU A 12 4.33 -12.65 35.22
CA LEU A 12 4.64 -11.23 35.08
C LEU A 12 5.67 -10.90 33.97
N PRO A 13 6.84 -11.57 33.89
CA PRO A 13 7.81 -11.29 32.82
C PRO A 13 7.32 -11.72 31.44
N LEU A 14 6.53 -12.79 31.34
CA LEU A 14 5.90 -13.20 30.07
C LEU A 14 4.86 -12.17 29.62
N LEU A 15 4.06 -11.63 30.54
CA LEU A 15 3.07 -10.61 30.24
C LEU A 15 3.74 -9.27 29.87
N ALA A 16 4.82 -8.91 30.56
CA ALA A 16 5.63 -7.73 30.23
C ALA A 16 6.30 -7.85 28.85
N MET A 17 6.90 -9.00 28.55
CA MET A 17 7.48 -9.29 27.24
C MET A 17 6.41 -9.26 26.14
N PHE A 18 5.23 -9.84 26.39
CA PHE A 18 4.12 -9.80 25.44
C PHE A 18 3.59 -8.38 25.22
N SER A 19 3.51 -7.57 26.28
CA SER A 19 3.12 -6.15 26.17
C SER A 19 4.14 -5.34 25.36
N LEU A 20 5.44 -5.64 25.53
CA LEU A 20 6.52 -4.99 24.78
C LEU A 20 6.52 -5.41 23.29
N LEU A 21 6.15 -6.65 22.99
CA LEU A 21 5.98 -7.14 21.61
C LEU A 21 4.75 -6.51 20.94
N LEU A 22 3.72 -6.15 21.71
CA LEU A 22 2.50 -5.53 21.21
C LEU A 22 2.56 -3.99 21.12
N SER A 23 3.63 -3.35 21.62
CA SER A 23 3.76 -1.89 21.61
C SER A 23 4.36 -1.31 20.31
N GLY A 24 4.41 -2.08 19.23
CA GLY A 24 4.88 -1.60 17.94
C GLY A 24 3.95 -0.52 17.38
N CYS A 25 4.42 0.72 17.31
CA CYS A 25 3.69 1.79 16.62
C CYS A 25 3.74 1.54 15.10
N GLY A 26 2.60 1.69 14.43
CA GLY A 26 2.51 1.61 12.98
C GLY A 26 3.15 2.84 12.33
N ARG A 27 3.90 2.64 11.24
CA ARG A 27 4.44 3.75 10.43
C ARG A 27 3.30 4.54 9.77
N GLU A 28 3.40 5.86 9.78
CA GLU A 28 2.39 6.76 9.19
C GLU A 28 2.24 6.58 7.68
N ASP A 29 3.33 6.26 6.99
CA ASP A 29 3.37 6.11 5.53
C ASP A 29 2.79 4.79 4.99
N LEU A 30 2.57 3.78 5.86
CA LEU A 30 2.21 2.42 5.43
C LEU A 30 1.17 1.70 6.32
N SER A 31 0.96 2.11 7.58
CA SER A 31 0.15 1.31 8.50
C SER A 31 -1.35 1.57 8.39
N VAL A 32 -2.13 0.50 8.21
CA VAL A 32 -3.61 0.53 8.29
C VAL A 32 -4.14 0.96 9.68
N LEU A 33 -3.31 0.84 10.73
CA LEU A 33 -3.66 1.24 12.09
C LEU A 33 -3.26 2.69 12.40
N ASN A 34 -2.65 3.39 11.45
CA ASN A 34 -2.25 4.79 11.56
C ASN A 34 -2.72 5.56 10.30
N PRO A 35 -4.04 5.77 10.14
CA PRO A 35 -4.64 6.34 8.94
C PRO A 35 -4.23 7.80 8.75
N GLN A 36 -4.06 8.18 7.49
CA GLN A 36 -3.65 9.51 7.04
C GLN A 36 -4.67 10.15 6.09
N GLY A 37 -5.77 9.46 5.79
CA GLY A 37 -6.88 9.96 4.99
C GLY A 37 -8.25 9.59 5.56
N PRO A 38 -9.34 10.27 5.13
CA PRO A 38 -10.69 10.04 5.67
C PRO A 38 -11.21 8.61 5.46
N VAL A 39 -10.88 7.97 4.34
CA VAL A 39 -11.30 6.60 4.03
C VAL A 39 -10.67 5.61 5.03
N ALA A 40 -9.35 5.65 5.20
CA ALA A 40 -8.66 4.79 6.17
C ALA A 40 -9.08 5.08 7.62
N ASP A 41 -9.38 6.34 7.98
CA ASP A 41 -9.88 6.68 9.33
C ASP A 41 -11.25 6.03 9.62
N GLY A 42 -12.17 6.11 8.66
CA GLY A 42 -13.47 5.41 8.73
C GLY A 42 -13.30 3.89 8.89
N GLN A 43 -12.36 3.29 8.15
CA GLN A 43 -12.02 1.87 8.28
C GLN A 43 -11.45 1.53 9.66
N LEU A 44 -10.56 2.37 10.21
CA LEU A 44 -10.05 2.19 11.57
C LEU A 44 -11.17 2.28 12.61
N GLY A 45 -12.17 3.15 12.40
CA GLY A 45 -13.37 3.22 13.23
C GLY A 45 -14.12 1.88 13.28
N LEU A 46 -14.35 1.24 12.13
CA LEU A 46 -14.98 -0.09 12.05
C LEU A 46 -14.12 -1.19 12.68
N ILE A 47 -12.80 -1.14 12.51
CA ILE A 47 -11.87 -2.05 13.16
C ILE A 47 -11.99 -1.92 14.69
N LYS A 48 -11.96 -0.69 15.22
CA LYS A 48 -12.11 -0.45 16.67
C LYS A 48 -13.46 -0.95 17.20
N LEU A 49 -14.55 -0.71 16.47
CA LEU A 49 -15.89 -1.18 16.85
C LEU A 49 -15.95 -2.71 16.88
N SER A 50 -15.53 -3.37 15.80
CA SER A 50 -15.54 -4.84 15.69
C SER A 50 -14.67 -5.51 16.75
N ILE A 51 -13.45 -5.00 16.97
CA ILE A 51 -12.54 -5.51 18.01
C ILE A 51 -13.15 -5.31 19.40
N SER A 52 -13.79 -4.17 19.69
CA SER A 52 -14.42 -3.92 20.99
C SER A 52 -15.55 -4.91 21.28
N ILE A 53 -16.41 -5.19 20.28
CA ILE A 53 -17.47 -6.19 20.39
C ILE A 53 -16.86 -7.59 20.59
N MET A 54 -15.82 -7.93 19.83
CA MET A 54 -15.15 -9.23 19.93
C MET A 54 -14.53 -9.44 21.32
N ILE A 55 -13.81 -8.43 21.85
CA ILE A 55 -13.22 -8.47 23.19
C ILE A 55 -14.30 -8.68 24.24
N LEU A 56 -15.42 -7.97 24.16
CA LEU A 56 -16.54 -8.13 25.10
C LEU A 56 -17.07 -9.56 25.08
N VAL A 57 -17.36 -10.11 23.90
CA VAL A 57 -17.86 -11.49 23.75
C VAL A 57 -16.86 -12.50 24.29
N VAL A 58 -15.57 -12.36 23.95
CA VAL A 58 -14.49 -13.22 24.44
C VAL A 58 -14.44 -13.17 25.97
N ILE A 59 -14.43 -11.98 26.59
CA ILE A 59 -14.39 -11.86 28.05
C ILE A 59 -15.57 -12.58 28.70
N VAL A 60 -16.79 -12.38 28.19
CA VAL A 60 -18.01 -13.00 28.75
C VAL A 60 -17.95 -14.52 28.62
N VAL A 61 -17.66 -15.04 27.42
CA VAL A 61 -17.61 -16.48 27.16
C VAL A 61 -16.52 -17.15 28.00
N PHE A 62 -15.31 -16.59 28.02
CA PHE A 62 -14.21 -17.14 28.80
C PHE A 62 -14.43 -17.01 30.31
N ALA A 63 -15.10 -15.96 30.79
CA ALA A 63 -15.47 -15.83 32.19
C ALA A 63 -16.50 -16.90 32.61
N ILE A 64 -17.52 -17.15 31.79
CA ILE A 64 -18.50 -18.22 32.03
C ILE A 64 -17.81 -19.58 31.99
N ALA A 65 -16.97 -19.84 30.99
CA ALA A 65 -16.21 -21.08 30.88
C ALA A 65 -15.31 -21.30 32.09
N ALA A 66 -14.54 -20.29 32.51
CA ALA A 66 -13.69 -20.34 33.70
C ALA A 66 -14.52 -20.57 34.97
N TYR A 67 -15.66 -19.88 35.11
CA TYR A 67 -16.57 -20.09 36.23
C TYR A 67 -17.07 -21.53 36.28
N VAL A 68 -17.55 -22.07 35.16
CA VAL A 68 -18.04 -23.45 35.06
C VAL A 68 -16.93 -24.45 35.41
N LEU A 69 -15.75 -24.29 34.81
CA LEU A 69 -14.59 -25.16 35.03
C LEU A 69 -14.11 -25.12 36.48
N VAL A 70 -14.19 -23.99 37.18
CA VAL A 70 -13.77 -23.87 38.59
C VAL A 70 -14.85 -24.38 39.54
N LYS A 71 -16.11 -23.98 39.31
CA LYS A 71 -17.24 -24.26 40.20
C LYS A 71 -17.68 -25.71 40.15
N PHE A 72 -17.78 -26.29 38.94
CA PHE A 72 -18.28 -27.65 38.71
C PHE A 72 -17.17 -28.69 38.52
N ARG A 73 -15.92 -28.34 38.87
CA ARG A 73 -14.81 -29.30 38.88
C ARG A 73 -15.08 -30.44 39.85
N ARG A 74 -15.15 -31.68 39.35
CA ARG A 74 -15.30 -32.87 40.18
C ARG A 74 -14.15 -33.00 41.18
N ARG A 75 -14.48 -33.16 42.46
CA ARG A 75 -13.48 -33.37 43.52
C ARG A 75 -13.24 -34.86 43.77
N PRO A 76 -12.04 -35.25 44.25
CA PRO A 76 -11.79 -36.63 44.68
C PRO A 76 -12.83 -37.08 45.71
N GLY A 77 -13.45 -38.24 45.49
CA GLY A 77 -14.47 -38.80 46.39
C GLY A 77 -15.93 -38.40 46.10
N GLN A 78 -16.18 -37.44 45.19
CA GLN A 78 -17.55 -37.06 44.82
C GLN A 78 -18.20 -38.11 43.91
N LYS A 79 -19.25 -38.77 44.43
CA LYS A 79 -20.01 -39.85 43.77
C LYS A 79 -21.44 -39.46 43.38
N GLU A 80 -21.91 -38.30 43.83
CA GLU A 80 -23.26 -37.80 43.55
C GLU A 80 -23.42 -37.46 42.06
N MET A 81 -24.58 -37.78 41.48
CA MET A 81 -24.93 -37.35 40.14
C MET A 81 -25.42 -35.89 40.16
N PRO A 82 -25.01 -35.04 39.21
CA PRO A 82 -25.51 -33.67 39.12
C PRO A 82 -27.00 -33.67 38.76
N VAL A 83 -27.68 -32.56 39.07
CA VAL A 83 -29.08 -32.34 38.65
C VAL A 83 -29.15 -32.42 37.13
N GLN A 84 -30.03 -33.28 36.61
CA GLN A 84 -30.26 -33.44 35.18
C GLN A 84 -31.17 -32.31 34.70
N VAL A 85 -30.57 -31.29 34.07
CA VAL A 85 -31.29 -30.17 33.48
C VAL A 85 -31.07 -30.23 31.97
N GLU A 86 -32.14 -30.37 31.19
CA GLU A 86 -32.06 -30.56 29.74
C GLU A 86 -31.94 -29.24 28.96
N GLY A 87 -32.37 -28.11 29.53
CA GLY A 87 -32.29 -26.82 28.86
C GLY A 87 -32.99 -25.69 29.60
N ASN A 88 -32.98 -24.51 28.97
CA ASN A 88 -33.71 -23.35 29.46
C ASN A 88 -34.05 -22.44 28.27
N HIS A 89 -35.32 -22.48 27.87
CA HIS A 89 -35.79 -21.73 26.71
C HIS A 89 -35.58 -20.21 26.82
N LYS A 90 -35.57 -19.65 28.05
CA LYS A 90 -35.26 -18.22 28.24
C LYS A 90 -33.78 -17.92 27.94
N LEU A 91 -32.87 -18.80 28.36
CA LEU A 91 -31.44 -18.65 28.03
C LEU A 91 -31.20 -18.83 26.53
N GLU A 92 -31.92 -19.75 25.91
CA GLU A 92 -31.90 -19.96 24.46
C GLU A 92 -32.23 -18.69 23.69
N ILE A 93 -33.33 -18.04 24.02
CA ILE A 93 -33.72 -16.78 23.39
C ILE A 93 -32.66 -15.70 23.61
N ILE A 94 -32.13 -15.58 24.83
CA ILE A 94 -31.15 -14.54 25.18
C ILE A 94 -29.85 -14.71 24.38
N TRP A 95 -29.28 -15.91 24.33
CA TRP A 95 -28.01 -16.13 23.63
C TRP A 95 -28.14 -16.13 22.11
N THR A 96 -29.36 -16.17 21.57
CA THR A 96 -29.61 -15.99 20.14
C THR A 96 -29.86 -14.52 19.80
N ALA A 97 -30.66 -13.83 20.63
CA ALA A 97 -30.98 -12.42 20.43
C ALA A 97 -29.78 -11.49 20.61
N ILE A 98 -28.90 -11.75 21.59
CA ILE A 98 -27.72 -10.91 21.83
C ILE A 98 -26.75 -10.91 20.64
N PRO A 99 -26.28 -12.06 20.09
CA PRO A 99 -25.42 -12.05 18.90
C PRO A 99 -26.08 -11.40 17.68
N LEU A 100 -27.39 -11.62 17.48
CA LEU A 100 -28.12 -10.97 16.40
C LEU A 100 -28.06 -9.44 16.52
N LEU A 101 -28.32 -8.91 17.73
CA LEU A 101 -28.23 -7.48 17.99
C LEU A 101 -26.81 -6.95 17.78
N LEU A 102 -25.78 -7.66 18.25
CA LEU A 102 -24.38 -7.26 18.06
C LEU A 102 -24.00 -7.19 16.57
N VAL A 103 -24.45 -8.15 15.77
CA VAL A 103 -24.24 -8.12 14.31
C VAL A 103 -24.95 -6.94 13.67
N ILE A 104 -26.18 -6.62 14.07
CA ILE A 104 -26.91 -5.45 13.54
C ILE A 104 -26.15 -4.16 13.85
N VAL A 105 -25.65 -4.00 15.08
CA VAL A 105 -24.86 -2.83 15.50
C VAL A 105 -23.58 -2.68 14.66
N LEU A 106 -22.95 -3.78 14.26
CA LEU A 106 -21.80 -3.75 13.36
C LEU A 106 -22.19 -3.52 11.89
N ALA A 107 -23.29 -4.12 11.45
CA ALA A 107 -23.70 -4.14 10.04
C ALA A 107 -24.09 -2.75 9.54
N VAL A 108 -24.84 -1.98 10.33
CA VAL A 108 -25.32 -0.63 9.93
C VAL A 108 -24.17 0.31 9.55
N PRO A 109 -23.18 0.60 10.43
CA PRO A 109 -22.06 1.47 10.06
C PRO A 109 -21.17 0.85 8.96
N THR A 110 -21.05 -0.48 8.91
CA THR A 110 -20.31 -1.16 7.83
C THR A 110 -20.93 -0.87 6.47
N ILE A 111 -22.26 -1.01 6.34
CA ILE A 111 -22.97 -0.73 5.10
C ILE A 111 -22.82 0.75 4.71
N GLN A 112 -22.99 1.67 5.67
CA GLN A 112 -22.82 3.11 5.42
C GLN A 112 -21.41 3.43 4.87
N GLN A 113 -20.37 2.87 5.49
CA GLN A 113 -18.99 3.09 5.03
C GLN A 113 -18.73 2.47 3.66
N VAL A 114 -19.26 1.27 3.38
CA VAL A 114 -19.11 0.62 2.07
C VAL A 114 -19.70 1.48 0.96
N PHE A 115 -20.90 2.04 1.16
CA PHE A 115 -21.50 2.94 0.17
C PHE A 115 -20.76 4.27 0.04
N ALA A 116 -20.31 4.86 1.15
CA ALA A 116 -19.56 6.12 1.13
C ALA A 116 -18.19 5.98 0.44
N SER A 117 -17.50 4.86 0.63
CA SER A 117 -16.20 4.61 0.00
C SER A 117 -16.30 4.06 -1.43
N GLY A 118 -17.43 3.47 -1.80
CA GLY A 118 -17.69 2.94 -3.14
C GLY A 118 -18.32 3.93 -4.12
N GLU A 119 -18.56 5.18 -3.71
CA GLU A 119 -19.08 6.22 -4.60
C GLU A 119 -18.06 6.53 -5.70
N ASP A 120 -18.50 6.44 -6.97
CA ASP A 120 -17.68 6.85 -8.11
C ASP A 120 -17.63 8.38 -8.18
N LYS A 121 -16.50 8.94 -7.73
CA LYS A 121 -16.25 10.38 -7.74
C LYS A 121 -15.65 10.89 -9.06
N TRP A 122 -15.41 10.04 -10.06
CA TRP A 122 -14.70 10.41 -11.29
C TRP A 122 -15.28 11.65 -11.99
N LYS A 123 -16.60 11.77 -12.02
CA LYS A 123 -17.32 12.88 -12.69
C LYS A 123 -17.61 14.07 -11.78
N GLN A 124 -17.19 14.05 -10.52
CA GLN A 124 -17.42 15.16 -9.60
C GLN A 124 -16.52 16.35 -9.95
N GLU A 125 -17.04 17.57 -9.78
CA GLU A 125 -16.25 18.79 -10.00
C GLU A 125 -15.16 18.94 -8.93
N GLY A 126 -14.00 19.47 -9.32
CA GLY A 126 -12.90 19.76 -8.39
C GLY A 126 -12.01 18.57 -8.00
N VAL A 127 -12.37 17.33 -8.36
CA VAL A 127 -11.51 16.16 -8.09
C VAL A 127 -10.32 16.10 -9.04
N LEU A 128 -9.23 15.48 -8.59
CA LEU A 128 -8.10 15.10 -9.43
C LEU A 128 -8.39 13.74 -10.06
N GLN A 129 -8.44 13.67 -11.38
CA GLN A 129 -8.66 12.42 -12.11
C GLN A 129 -7.31 11.77 -12.44
N VAL A 130 -7.14 10.51 -12.06
CA VAL A 130 -5.95 9.71 -12.42
C VAL A 130 -6.39 8.35 -12.92
N GLU A 131 -6.00 8.01 -14.14
CA GLU A 131 -6.08 6.63 -14.62
C GLU A 131 -4.83 5.88 -14.16
N VAL A 132 -5.02 4.72 -13.57
CA VAL A 132 -3.97 3.86 -13.04
C VAL A 132 -3.95 2.57 -13.85
N THR A 133 -2.81 2.24 -14.44
CA THR A 133 -2.60 0.98 -15.16
C THR A 133 -1.58 0.12 -14.41
N GLY A 134 -2.00 -1.09 -14.04
CA GLY A 134 -1.08 -2.11 -13.52
C GLY A 134 -0.37 -2.86 -14.64
N HIS A 135 0.94 -3.04 -14.51
CA HIS A 135 1.79 -3.84 -15.39
C HIS A 135 2.65 -4.79 -14.55
N GLN A 136 3.06 -5.93 -15.08
CA GLN A 136 4.11 -6.76 -14.49
C GLN A 136 5.48 -6.06 -14.65
N PHE A 137 6.10 -5.49 -13.62
CA PHE A 137 5.70 -5.33 -12.22
C PHE A 137 5.85 -3.86 -11.78
N TRP A 138 5.09 -2.96 -12.40
CA TRP A 138 5.14 -1.51 -12.19
C TRP A 138 3.78 -0.86 -12.42
N TRP A 139 3.63 0.39 -11.98
CA TRP A 139 2.39 1.16 -12.05
C TRP A 139 2.56 2.40 -12.94
N GLU A 140 1.62 2.59 -13.85
CA GLU A 140 1.46 3.78 -14.67
C GLU A 140 0.38 4.70 -14.09
N PHE A 141 0.62 6.00 -14.12
CA PHE A 141 -0.32 7.03 -13.68
C PHE A 141 -0.52 8.07 -14.78
N ASN A 142 -1.70 8.10 -15.37
CA ASN A 142 -2.09 9.08 -16.38
C ASN A 142 -3.07 10.10 -15.78
N TYR A 143 -2.77 11.38 -15.97
CA TYR A 143 -3.54 12.52 -15.52
C TYR A 143 -4.21 13.17 -16.74
N PRO A 144 -5.40 12.70 -17.16
CA PRO A 144 -6.04 13.15 -18.40
C PRO A 144 -6.36 14.65 -18.40
N GLN A 145 -6.63 15.22 -17.22
CA GLN A 145 -6.87 16.66 -17.05
C GLN A 145 -5.65 17.53 -17.39
N TYR A 146 -4.46 16.94 -17.33
CA TYR A 146 -3.20 17.65 -17.53
C TYR A 146 -2.40 17.12 -18.71
N ASP A 147 -2.81 16.04 -19.39
CA ASP A 147 -2.00 15.41 -20.44
C ASP A 147 -0.58 15.06 -19.94
N VAL A 148 -0.53 14.44 -18.75
CA VAL A 148 0.71 14.02 -18.09
C VAL A 148 0.60 12.54 -17.77
N THR A 149 1.63 11.77 -18.12
CA THR A 149 1.78 10.37 -17.69
C THR A 149 3.09 10.21 -16.95
N THR A 150 3.06 9.56 -15.79
CA THR A 150 4.24 9.20 -14.99
C THR A 150 4.16 7.74 -14.60
N ALA A 151 5.19 7.24 -13.94
CA ALA A 151 5.25 5.86 -13.47
C ALA A 151 5.82 5.80 -12.05
N GLN A 152 5.39 4.80 -11.27
CA GLN A 152 5.84 4.47 -9.91
C GLN A 152 5.59 5.54 -8.82
N GLU A 153 5.33 6.80 -9.19
CA GLU A 153 4.93 7.86 -8.25
C GLU A 153 3.67 8.58 -8.73
N LEU A 154 2.61 8.51 -7.93
CA LEU A 154 1.42 9.33 -8.08
C LEU A 154 1.61 10.60 -7.25
N LEU A 155 1.44 11.77 -7.84
CA LEU A 155 1.45 13.05 -7.13
C LEU A 155 0.03 13.56 -7.00
N MET A 156 -0.28 14.13 -5.83
CA MET A 156 -1.58 14.73 -5.56
C MET A 156 -1.42 15.97 -4.67
N PRO A 157 -2.28 16.97 -4.82
CA PRO A 157 -2.31 18.08 -3.88
C PRO A 157 -3.06 17.68 -2.59
N VAL A 158 -2.54 18.10 -1.43
CA VAL A 158 -3.24 17.97 -0.15
C VAL A 158 -4.59 18.68 -0.19
N GLY A 159 -5.56 18.15 0.56
CA GLY A 159 -6.92 18.70 0.64
C GLY A 159 -7.77 18.53 -0.63
N ARG A 160 -7.23 17.90 -1.69
CA ARG A 160 -7.99 17.58 -2.90
C ARG A 160 -8.28 16.09 -2.98
N GLU A 161 -9.52 15.76 -3.30
CA GLU A 161 -9.92 14.38 -3.57
C GLU A 161 -9.31 13.89 -4.89
N VAL A 162 -8.75 12.69 -4.87
CA VAL A 162 -8.25 11.98 -6.04
C VAL A 162 -9.23 10.88 -6.39
N ALA A 163 -9.77 10.91 -7.61
CA ALA A 163 -10.62 9.87 -8.16
C ALA A 163 -9.81 9.03 -9.15
N LEU A 164 -9.73 7.73 -8.87
CA LEU A 164 -8.94 6.78 -9.65
C LEU A 164 -9.84 5.91 -10.53
N GLN A 165 -9.41 5.72 -11.77
CA GLN A 165 -9.85 4.60 -12.62
C GLN A 165 -8.74 3.57 -12.68
N LEU A 166 -9.05 2.33 -12.35
CA LEU A 166 -8.10 1.25 -12.15
C LEU A 166 -8.28 0.22 -13.26
N LYS A 167 -7.23 0.00 -14.06
CA LYS A 167 -7.16 -1.01 -15.12
C LYS A 167 -5.82 -1.75 -15.08
N THR A 168 -5.72 -2.84 -15.84
CA THR A 168 -4.48 -3.61 -16.00
C THR A 168 -4.15 -3.80 -17.47
N ALA A 169 -2.86 -3.86 -17.80
CA ALA A 169 -2.38 -4.19 -19.13
C ALA A 169 -2.13 -5.69 -19.33
N ASP A 170 -2.12 -6.49 -18.26
CA ASP A 170 -1.74 -7.90 -18.31
C ASP A 170 -2.57 -8.81 -17.40
N VAL A 171 -2.19 -8.96 -16.13
CA VAL A 171 -2.80 -9.86 -15.15
C VAL A 171 -3.56 -9.08 -14.08
N LEU A 172 -4.23 -9.80 -13.17
CA LEU A 172 -4.80 -9.19 -11.98
C LEU A 172 -3.70 -8.54 -11.13
N HIS A 173 -3.95 -7.31 -10.70
CA HIS A 173 -3.20 -6.60 -9.65
C HIS A 173 -4.18 -6.02 -8.64
N SER A 174 -3.68 -5.44 -7.55
CA SER A 174 -4.51 -4.71 -6.60
C SER A 174 -3.80 -3.47 -6.12
N PHE A 175 -4.35 -2.31 -6.44
CA PHE A 175 -3.80 -1.02 -6.06
C PHE A 175 -4.13 -0.75 -4.59
N TRP A 176 -3.11 -0.55 -3.76
CA TRP A 176 -3.31 -0.34 -2.33
C TRP A 176 -2.35 0.68 -1.74
N VAL A 177 -2.91 1.71 -1.09
CA VAL A 177 -2.16 2.69 -0.29
C VAL A 177 -2.68 2.60 1.15
N PRO A 178 -2.12 1.73 2.01
CA PRO A 178 -2.81 1.27 3.21
C PRO A 178 -3.11 2.34 4.26
N SER A 179 -2.28 3.38 4.31
CA SER A 179 -2.46 4.53 5.20
C SER A 179 -3.55 5.49 4.71
N LEU A 180 -3.94 5.46 3.43
CA LEU A 180 -4.94 6.36 2.85
C LEU A 180 -6.30 5.69 2.61
N ALA A 181 -6.29 4.46 2.09
CA ALA A 181 -7.51 3.75 1.71
C ALA A 181 -7.36 2.22 1.65
N GLY A 182 -8.48 1.53 1.46
CA GLY A 182 -8.51 0.10 1.16
C GLY A 182 -7.94 -0.21 -0.23
N LYS A 183 -7.63 -1.48 -0.47
CA LYS A 183 -7.18 -1.94 -1.79
C LYS A 183 -8.34 -2.02 -2.79
N THR A 184 -8.06 -1.87 -4.08
CA THR A 184 -9.03 -2.15 -5.15
C THR A 184 -8.32 -2.80 -6.33
N ASP A 185 -8.93 -3.85 -6.87
CA ASP A 185 -8.30 -4.73 -7.86
C ASP A 185 -8.36 -4.13 -9.27
N THR A 186 -7.41 -4.49 -10.13
CA THR A 186 -7.41 -4.17 -11.57
C THR A 186 -7.64 -5.46 -12.35
N ASN A 187 -8.68 -5.52 -13.18
CA ASN A 187 -9.15 -6.78 -13.77
C ASN A 187 -8.82 -6.89 -15.27
N PRO A 188 -8.27 -8.02 -15.75
CA PRO A 188 -7.88 -8.21 -17.15
C PRO A 188 -9.06 -8.47 -18.09
N ASP A 189 -10.29 -8.61 -17.56
CA ASP A 189 -11.52 -8.75 -18.35
C ASP A 189 -12.00 -7.43 -18.97
N GLY A 190 -11.31 -6.33 -18.70
CA GLY A 190 -11.65 -4.98 -19.17
C GLY A 190 -12.50 -4.18 -18.19
N THR A 191 -12.81 -4.71 -17.01
CA THR A 191 -13.51 -3.95 -15.96
C THR A 191 -12.64 -2.81 -15.45
N ILE A 192 -13.16 -1.58 -15.53
CA ILE A 192 -12.55 -0.40 -14.91
C ILE A 192 -13.14 -0.27 -13.52
N ASN A 193 -12.31 -0.48 -12.50
CA ASN A 193 -12.72 -0.25 -11.12
C ASN A 193 -12.44 1.20 -10.72
N HIS A 194 -13.22 1.69 -9.76
CA HIS A 194 -13.13 3.06 -9.29
C HIS A 194 -12.80 3.06 -7.81
N MET A 195 -11.95 3.99 -7.39
CA MET A 195 -11.74 4.29 -5.98
C MET A 195 -11.41 5.77 -5.81
N SER A 196 -11.59 6.29 -4.60
CA SER A 196 -11.20 7.66 -4.29
C SER A 196 -10.59 7.77 -2.89
N PHE A 197 -9.68 8.73 -2.74
CA PHE A 197 -9.13 9.09 -1.44
C PHE A 197 -8.57 10.52 -1.47
N SER A 198 -8.31 11.03 -0.26
CA SER A 198 -7.70 12.34 0.01
C SER A 198 -6.82 12.26 1.25
N THR A 199 -5.97 13.26 1.43
CA THR A 199 -5.21 13.50 2.65
C THR A 199 -5.00 15.00 2.83
N GLU A 200 -5.03 15.46 4.07
CA GLU A 200 -4.71 16.85 4.46
C GLU A 200 -3.24 17.01 4.86
N LYS A 201 -2.49 15.90 4.93
CA LYS A 201 -1.12 15.90 5.41
C LYS A 201 -0.17 15.75 4.22
N PRO A 202 0.80 16.66 4.05
CA PRO A 202 1.84 16.47 3.05
C PRO A 202 2.76 15.31 3.47
N GLY A 203 3.30 14.62 2.48
CA GLY A 203 4.23 13.51 2.70
C GLY A 203 4.15 12.44 1.61
N THR A 204 5.03 11.45 1.73
CA THR A 204 5.01 10.27 0.86
C THR A 204 4.34 9.10 1.58
N TYR A 205 3.40 8.46 0.90
CA TYR A 205 2.72 7.24 1.33
C TYR A 205 3.14 6.07 0.44
N ILE A 206 3.39 4.92 1.07
CA ILE A 206 3.83 3.72 0.36
C ILE A 206 2.62 2.99 -0.21
N GLY A 207 2.65 2.79 -1.52
CA GLY A 207 1.73 1.93 -2.25
C GLY A 207 2.30 0.53 -2.48
N LYS A 208 1.43 -0.47 -2.50
CA LYS A 208 1.79 -1.87 -2.80
C LYS A 208 0.79 -2.49 -3.77
N CYS A 209 1.27 -3.43 -4.57
CA CYS A 209 0.40 -4.43 -5.19
C CYS A 209 -0.06 -5.44 -4.13
N ALA A 210 -1.37 -5.64 -4.01
CA ALA A 210 -1.98 -6.52 -3.01
C ALA A 210 -2.69 -7.76 -3.61
N GLU A 211 -2.33 -8.11 -4.86
CA GLU A 211 -2.80 -9.32 -5.55
C GLU A 211 -1.60 -10.02 -6.20
N LEU A 212 -1.50 -11.34 -6.05
CA LEU A 212 -0.33 -12.08 -6.50
C LEU A 212 -0.25 -12.07 -8.03
N CYS A 213 0.64 -11.23 -8.56
CA CYS A 213 0.75 -10.98 -10.00
C CYS A 213 1.97 -11.63 -10.68
N GLY A 214 2.76 -12.44 -9.96
CA GLY A 214 3.92 -13.17 -10.51
C GLY A 214 5.18 -13.08 -9.64
N PRO A 215 6.36 -13.48 -10.16
CA PRO A 215 7.59 -13.62 -9.37
C PRO A 215 8.07 -12.34 -8.67
N SER A 216 7.85 -11.18 -9.29
CA SER A 216 8.22 -9.88 -8.73
C SER A 216 7.07 -9.17 -7.99
N HIS A 217 6.00 -9.88 -7.64
CA HIS A 217 4.88 -9.32 -6.87
C HIS A 217 5.34 -8.61 -5.58
N GLY A 218 6.27 -9.23 -4.83
CA GLY A 218 6.81 -8.64 -3.59
C GLY A 218 7.62 -7.36 -3.79
N TYR A 219 7.98 -7.02 -5.03
CA TYR A 219 8.73 -5.83 -5.43
C TYR A 219 7.89 -4.80 -6.18
N MET A 220 6.56 -5.01 -6.25
CA MET A 220 5.64 -4.13 -6.95
C MET A 220 5.11 -3.06 -6.00
N GLU A 221 6.01 -2.17 -5.59
CA GLU A 221 5.70 -0.99 -4.79
C GLU A 221 5.65 0.28 -5.64
N PHE A 222 4.95 1.29 -5.15
CA PHE A 222 4.87 2.64 -5.71
C PHE A 222 4.78 3.66 -4.58
N ARG A 223 4.74 4.96 -4.92
CA ARG A 223 4.59 6.05 -3.96
C ARG A 223 3.40 6.93 -4.33
N VAL A 224 2.70 7.42 -3.31
CA VAL A 224 1.78 8.55 -3.44
C VAL A 224 2.40 9.73 -2.71
N LYS A 225 2.73 10.80 -3.42
CA LYS A 225 3.27 12.03 -2.86
C LYS A 225 2.16 13.07 -2.75
N ALA A 226 1.75 13.35 -1.52
CA ALA A 226 0.85 14.46 -1.24
C ALA A 226 1.68 15.72 -1.01
N VAL A 227 1.48 16.71 -1.87
CA VAL A 227 2.24 17.97 -1.90
C VAL A 227 1.30 19.17 -1.79
N GLU A 228 1.84 20.34 -1.54
CA GLU A 228 1.06 21.58 -1.62
C GLU A 228 0.58 21.84 -3.05
N ALA A 229 -0.52 22.57 -3.21
CA ALA A 229 -1.14 22.80 -4.51
C ALA A 229 -0.20 23.50 -5.52
N ASP A 230 0.60 24.45 -5.05
CA ASP A 230 1.59 25.17 -5.87
C ASP A 230 2.73 24.24 -6.33
N ALA A 231 3.15 23.30 -5.49
CA ALA A 231 4.13 22.28 -5.85
C ALA A 231 3.55 21.28 -6.87
N PHE A 232 2.29 20.90 -6.73
CA PHE A 232 1.62 20.07 -7.74
C PHE A 232 1.56 20.78 -9.10
N ASP A 233 1.19 22.06 -9.13
CA ASP A 233 1.13 22.84 -10.36
C ASP A 233 2.50 22.97 -11.02
N ARG A 234 3.56 23.28 -10.24
CA ARG A 234 4.95 23.28 -10.73
C ARG A 234 5.37 21.92 -11.27
N TRP A 235 5.00 20.84 -10.58
CA TRP A 235 5.31 19.48 -11.05
C TRP A 235 4.68 19.18 -12.41
N VAL A 236 3.41 19.58 -12.61
CA VAL A 236 2.74 19.43 -13.91
C VAL A 236 3.49 20.21 -15.00
N GLU A 237 3.86 21.46 -14.73
CA GLU A 237 4.60 22.30 -15.68
C GLU A 237 5.98 21.72 -16.00
N SER A 238 6.75 21.35 -14.97
CA SER A 238 8.08 20.75 -15.09
C SER A 238 8.04 19.43 -15.87
N THR A 239 7.01 18.60 -15.68
CA THR A 239 6.88 17.31 -16.38
C THR A 239 6.64 17.47 -17.88
N LYS A 240 6.04 18.60 -18.30
CA LYS A 240 5.80 18.92 -19.71
C LYS A 240 6.97 19.58 -20.40
N ALA A 241 8.05 19.89 -19.67
CA ALA A 241 9.23 20.49 -20.26
C ALA A 241 9.81 19.55 -21.33
N PRO A 242 10.34 20.08 -22.44
CA PRO A 242 10.96 19.27 -23.48
C PRO A 242 12.08 18.39 -22.95
N ALA A 243 12.21 17.19 -23.51
CA ALA A 243 13.27 16.27 -23.12
C ALA A 243 14.66 16.85 -23.41
N VAL A 244 15.53 16.86 -22.39
CA VAL A 244 16.96 17.13 -22.55
C VAL A 244 17.65 15.78 -22.65
N LEU A 245 18.38 15.50 -23.74
CA LEU A 245 19.08 14.23 -23.93
C LEU A 245 20.55 14.30 -23.48
N PRO A 246 21.27 13.16 -23.36
CA PRO A 246 22.70 13.18 -23.07
C PRO A 246 23.49 14.10 -24.03
N GLU A 247 24.49 14.81 -23.51
CA GLU A 247 25.32 15.73 -24.30
C GLU A 247 26.18 15.00 -25.34
N ASP A 248 26.65 13.78 -25.02
CA ASP A 248 27.36 12.94 -25.96
C ASP A 248 26.41 12.42 -27.04
N THR A 249 26.64 12.85 -28.28
CA THR A 249 25.83 12.49 -29.45
C THR A 249 25.74 10.99 -29.73
N GLN A 250 26.80 10.21 -29.49
CA GLN A 250 26.78 8.76 -29.72
C GLN A 250 25.95 8.07 -28.64
N LEU A 251 26.15 8.47 -27.38
CA LEU A 251 25.36 7.96 -26.26
C LEU A 251 23.88 8.34 -26.42
N ALA A 252 23.59 9.57 -26.83
CA ALA A 252 22.23 10.05 -27.07
C ALA A 252 21.53 9.24 -28.16
N GLU A 253 22.22 8.92 -29.27
CA GLU A 253 21.63 8.10 -30.33
C GLU A 253 21.39 6.66 -29.90
N LYS A 254 22.30 6.09 -29.11
CA LYS A 254 22.14 4.77 -28.52
C LYS A 254 21.01 4.72 -27.51
N PHE A 255 20.87 5.75 -26.68
CA PHE A 255 19.75 5.92 -25.75
C PHE A 255 18.41 6.05 -26.49
N LYS A 256 18.35 6.86 -27.56
CA LYS A 256 17.15 6.95 -28.41
C LYS A 256 16.75 5.60 -29.00
N THR A 257 17.72 4.88 -29.54
CA THR A 257 17.46 3.61 -30.24
C THR A 257 17.02 2.52 -29.28
N ASN A 258 17.69 2.39 -28.14
CA ASN A 258 17.54 1.23 -27.25
C ASN A 258 16.66 1.50 -26.03
N CYS A 259 16.63 2.73 -25.51
CA CYS A 259 15.87 3.07 -24.31
C CYS A 259 14.55 3.76 -24.66
N LEU A 260 14.57 4.75 -25.56
CA LEU A 260 13.35 5.49 -25.93
C LEU A 260 12.37 4.67 -26.78
N SER A 261 12.77 3.52 -27.31
CA SER A 261 11.84 2.57 -27.95
C SER A 261 10.80 2.02 -26.97
N CYS A 262 11.16 1.92 -25.68
CA CYS A 262 10.28 1.44 -24.62
C CYS A 262 9.83 2.55 -23.67
N HIS A 263 10.71 3.51 -23.37
CA HIS A 263 10.51 4.50 -22.32
C HIS A 263 10.25 5.90 -22.88
N ALA A 264 9.28 6.60 -22.29
CA ALA A 264 9.09 8.02 -22.54
C ALA A 264 10.05 8.86 -21.68
N VAL A 265 10.55 9.96 -22.25
CA VAL A 265 11.33 11.02 -21.58
C VAL A 265 10.82 12.33 -22.18
N GLY A 266 10.19 13.18 -21.36
CA GLY A 266 9.49 14.36 -21.83
C GLY A 266 8.46 14.00 -22.90
N ASP A 267 8.58 14.64 -24.05
CA ASP A 267 7.74 14.49 -25.23
C ASP A 267 8.21 13.40 -26.22
N GLN A 268 9.25 12.62 -25.86
CA GLN A 268 9.88 11.64 -26.75
C GLN A 268 9.78 10.21 -26.20
N GLY A 269 9.74 9.22 -27.09
CA GLY A 269 9.86 7.80 -26.76
C GLY A 269 8.56 7.01 -26.78
N GLY A 270 8.60 5.81 -26.17
CA GLY A 270 7.51 4.83 -26.18
C GLY A 270 6.82 4.66 -24.82
N PHE A 271 5.76 3.84 -24.80
CA PHE A 271 4.91 3.61 -23.62
C PHE A 271 4.91 2.14 -23.16
N THR A 272 5.88 1.35 -23.63
CA THR A 272 5.99 -0.07 -23.25
C THR A 272 6.54 -0.22 -21.84
N GLY A 273 7.48 0.63 -21.46
CA GLY A 273 8.10 0.68 -20.14
C GLY A 273 7.69 1.95 -19.38
N PRO A 274 8.07 2.03 -18.08
CA PRO A 274 7.82 3.20 -17.25
C PRO A 274 8.29 4.51 -17.91
N ASN A 275 7.47 5.56 -17.87
CA ASN A 275 7.93 6.91 -18.20
C ASN A 275 9.11 7.27 -17.28
N LEU A 276 10.21 7.79 -17.82
CA LEU A 276 11.45 8.15 -17.09
C LEU A 276 11.57 9.67 -16.87
N THR A 277 10.58 10.45 -17.27
CA THR A 277 10.54 11.90 -17.03
C THR A 277 10.69 12.19 -15.55
N GLY A 278 11.72 12.96 -15.22
CA GLY A 278 11.99 13.34 -13.83
C GLY A 278 12.47 12.21 -12.92
N ILE A 279 12.95 11.08 -13.46
CA ILE A 279 13.35 9.93 -12.65
C ILE A 279 14.39 10.29 -11.57
N GLY A 280 15.23 11.30 -11.81
CA GLY A 280 16.18 11.83 -10.85
C GLY A 280 15.55 12.42 -9.57
N SER A 281 14.29 12.83 -9.63
CA SER A 281 13.52 13.37 -8.49
C SER A 281 12.69 12.30 -7.77
N ARG A 282 12.70 11.04 -8.25
CA ARG A 282 11.92 9.96 -7.62
C ARG A 282 12.57 9.51 -6.32
N GLU A 283 11.73 9.11 -5.38
CA GLU A 283 12.15 8.54 -4.10
C GLU A 283 12.71 7.12 -4.27
N THR A 284 12.33 6.42 -5.35
CA THR A 284 12.85 5.07 -5.64
C THR A 284 13.17 4.84 -7.11
N VAL A 285 14.16 3.98 -7.35
CA VAL A 285 14.39 3.31 -8.64
C VAL A 285 13.74 1.92 -8.60
N ALA A 286 13.13 1.50 -9.70
CA ALA A 286 12.40 0.23 -9.84
C ALA A 286 11.28 -0.01 -8.80
N GLY A 287 10.87 1.04 -8.06
CA GLY A 287 9.89 0.98 -6.97
C GLY A 287 10.44 0.54 -5.61
N ILE A 288 11.67 0.02 -5.55
CA ILE A 288 12.20 -0.65 -4.35
C ILE A 288 13.58 -0.17 -3.91
N LEU A 289 14.39 0.37 -4.83
CA LEU A 289 15.72 0.89 -4.49
C LEU A 289 15.56 2.32 -3.99
N LEU A 290 15.70 2.52 -2.67
CA LEU A 290 15.44 3.80 -2.03
C LEU A 290 16.55 4.81 -2.35
N ASN A 291 16.17 5.95 -2.92
CA ASN A 291 17.08 7.03 -3.24
C ASN A 291 17.35 7.90 -2.01
N ASP A 292 18.61 8.25 -1.81
CA ASP A 292 19.02 9.12 -0.73
C ASP A 292 18.54 10.55 -0.99
N SER A 293 17.47 10.91 -0.30
CA SER A 293 16.93 12.27 -0.29
C SER A 293 17.18 12.97 1.05
N ASN A 294 17.52 12.24 2.13
CA ASN A 294 17.65 12.76 3.51
C ASN A 294 18.42 11.83 4.50
N GLY A 295 19.32 10.97 4.03
CA GLY A 295 20.08 10.03 4.87
C GLY A 295 19.25 8.87 5.43
N ALA A 296 18.21 8.45 4.69
CA ALA A 296 17.35 7.36 5.12
C ALA A 296 18.15 6.04 5.26
N LYS A 297 17.87 5.26 6.31
CA LYS A 297 18.61 4.02 6.53
C LYS A 297 18.34 3.03 5.38
N GLY A 298 19.39 2.65 4.66
CA GLY A 298 19.30 1.76 3.51
C GLY A 298 19.03 2.46 2.18
N SER A 299 19.12 3.80 2.12
CA SER A 299 19.13 4.54 0.86
C SER A 299 20.53 4.65 0.27
N SER A 300 20.59 4.80 -1.06
CA SER A 300 21.82 5.05 -1.83
C SER A 300 21.60 6.25 -2.76
N PRO A 301 22.67 6.93 -3.23
CA PRO A 301 22.54 7.94 -4.27
C PRO A 301 21.72 7.45 -5.47
N VAL A 302 20.93 8.35 -6.08
CA VAL A 302 20.05 8.00 -7.22
C VAL A 302 20.83 7.34 -8.36
N LYS A 303 22.02 7.88 -8.67
CA LYS A 303 22.92 7.31 -9.67
C LYS A 303 23.28 5.86 -9.34
N ASP A 304 23.68 5.58 -8.11
CA ASP A 304 24.13 4.24 -7.70
C ASP A 304 22.99 3.22 -7.84
N ASN A 305 21.77 3.60 -7.46
CA ASN A 305 20.58 2.76 -7.66
C ASN A 305 20.24 2.57 -9.15
N LEU A 306 20.43 3.59 -9.98
CA LEU A 306 20.25 3.48 -11.43
C LEU A 306 21.31 2.59 -12.07
N VAL A 307 22.58 2.70 -11.66
CA VAL A 307 23.65 1.79 -12.09
C VAL A 307 23.31 0.36 -11.70
N GLN A 308 22.91 0.13 -10.44
CA GLN A 308 22.50 -1.20 -9.98
C GLN A 308 21.35 -1.76 -10.82
N TRP A 309 20.32 -0.96 -11.10
CA TRP A 309 19.19 -1.37 -11.93
C TRP A 309 19.60 -1.68 -13.37
N LEU A 310 20.45 -0.85 -13.99
CA LEU A 310 20.85 -0.99 -15.38
C LEU A 310 21.94 -2.05 -15.59
N GLN A 311 22.69 -2.43 -14.56
CA GLN A 311 23.71 -3.47 -14.66
C GLN A 311 23.12 -4.88 -14.71
N ASP A 312 22.08 -5.14 -13.92
CA ASP A 312 21.34 -6.40 -13.93
C ASP A 312 19.90 -6.18 -13.43
N PRO A 313 18.95 -5.86 -14.32
CA PRO A 313 17.55 -5.68 -13.94
C PRO A 313 16.95 -6.94 -13.28
N GLN A 314 17.39 -8.13 -13.68
CA GLN A 314 16.83 -9.40 -13.21
C GLN A 314 17.25 -9.71 -11.77
N GLU A 315 18.46 -9.31 -11.37
CA GLU A 315 18.90 -9.39 -9.97
C GLU A 315 18.03 -8.50 -9.07
N VAL A 316 17.67 -7.30 -9.53
CA VAL A 316 16.85 -6.36 -8.75
C VAL A 316 15.37 -6.79 -8.71
N LYS A 317 14.80 -7.14 -9.87
CA LYS A 317 13.41 -7.60 -10.01
C LYS A 317 13.33 -8.84 -10.90
N PRO A 318 13.28 -10.05 -10.34
CA PRO A 318 13.21 -11.27 -11.12
C PRO A 318 11.99 -11.32 -12.05
N ASN A 319 12.20 -11.78 -13.28
CA ASN A 319 11.20 -11.87 -14.35
C ASN A 319 10.59 -10.51 -14.76
N ASN A 320 11.29 -9.39 -14.53
CA ASN A 320 10.92 -8.15 -15.19
C ASN A 320 11.15 -8.27 -16.71
N THR A 321 10.45 -7.46 -17.49
CA THR A 321 10.49 -7.52 -18.97
C THR A 321 11.46 -6.54 -19.61
N MET A 322 12.22 -5.77 -18.82
CA MET A 322 13.27 -4.91 -19.35
C MET A 322 14.45 -5.77 -19.81
N PRO A 323 14.88 -5.67 -21.08
CA PRO A 323 16.09 -6.35 -21.55
C PRO A 323 17.31 -5.88 -20.76
N ASP A 324 18.28 -6.76 -20.59
CA ASP A 324 19.58 -6.39 -20.03
C ASP A 324 20.25 -5.38 -20.98
N PRO A 325 20.65 -4.18 -20.50
CA PRO A 325 21.37 -3.22 -21.32
C PRO A 325 22.64 -3.79 -21.98
N LYS A 326 23.31 -4.77 -21.37
CA LYS A 326 24.48 -5.44 -21.97
C LYS A 326 24.12 -6.23 -23.22
N ASP A 327 22.93 -6.85 -23.25
CA ASP A 327 22.40 -7.54 -24.43
C ASP A 327 22.02 -6.55 -25.55
N LEU A 328 21.74 -5.30 -25.20
CA LEU A 328 21.54 -4.18 -26.15
C LEU A 328 22.87 -3.53 -26.58
N GLY A 329 24.00 -4.10 -26.16
CA GLY A 329 25.34 -3.68 -26.55
C GLY A 329 25.91 -2.52 -25.75
N PHE A 330 25.33 -2.14 -24.60
CA PHE A 330 25.91 -1.12 -23.71
C PHE A 330 27.14 -1.66 -22.96
N THR A 331 28.19 -0.84 -22.87
CA THR A 331 29.34 -1.08 -22.00
C THR A 331 29.02 -0.63 -20.57
N ASP A 332 29.82 -1.07 -19.59
CA ASP A 332 29.67 -0.61 -18.21
C ASP A 332 29.84 0.91 -18.09
N GLU A 333 30.75 1.51 -18.87
CA GLU A 333 30.96 2.96 -18.90
C GLU A 333 29.74 3.71 -19.46
N GLU A 334 29.13 3.21 -20.54
CA GLU A 334 27.92 3.82 -21.09
C GLU A 334 26.71 3.68 -20.14
N ILE A 335 26.63 2.56 -19.40
CA ILE A 335 25.62 2.37 -18.35
C ILE A 335 25.78 3.42 -17.25
N GLU A 336 27.01 3.67 -16.80
CA GLU A 336 27.28 4.71 -15.80
C GLU A 336 26.92 6.12 -16.30
N GLN A 337 27.21 6.41 -17.58
CA GLN A 337 26.87 7.70 -18.19
C GLN A 337 25.35 7.89 -18.34
N ILE A 338 24.60 6.84 -18.72
CA ILE A 338 23.14 6.88 -18.76
C ILE A 338 22.57 7.05 -17.35
N ALA A 339 23.09 6.33 -16.37
CA ALA A 339 22.66 6.46 -14.98
C ALA A 339 22.91 7.87 -14.44
N GLU A 340 24.06 8.49 -14.76
CA GLU A 340 24.36 9.88 -14.41
C GLU A 340 23.37 10.85 -15.05
N TYR A 341 23.11 10.71 -16.35
CA TYR A 341 22.14 11.52 -17.07
C TYR A 341 20.74 11.42 -16.44
N LEU A 342 20.24 10.20 -16.19
CA LEU A 342 18.94 9.97 -15.60
C LEU A 342 18.87 10.46 -14.14
N ALA A 343 19.94 10.31 -13.36
CA ALA A 343 20.01 10.83 -11.98
C ALA A 343 19.94 12.36 -11.92
N ASN A 344 20.49 13.03 -12.93
CA ASN A 344 20.45 14.49 -13.07
C ASN A 344 19.16 14.99 -13.73
N TYR A 345 18.36 14.11 -14.34
CA TYR A 345 17.08 14.48 -14.93
C TYR A 345 15.99 14.64 -13.84
N LYS A 346 16.04 15.79 -13.19
CA LYS A 346 15.18 16.17 -12.05
C LYS A 346 14.10 17.15 -12.49
N LEU A 347 12.94 17.02 -11.88
CA LEU A 347 11.88 18.02 -11.91
C LEU A 347 12.02 18.95 -10.72
N ASP A 348 11.80 20.23 -10.95
CA ASP A 348 11.69 21.27 -9.92
C ASP A 348 10.22 21.43 -9.53
N TYR A 349 9.86 21.09 -8.29
CA TYR A 349 8.50 21.22 -7.77
C TYR A 349 8.43 21.32 -6.25
#